data_AF-A0A978U3G6-F1
#
_entry.id   AF-A0A978U3G6-F1
#
_cell.length_a   1.000
_cell.length_b   1.000
_cell.length_c   1.000
_cell.angle_alpha   90.00
_cell.angle_beta   90.00
_cell.angle_gamma   90.00
#
_symmetry.space_group_name_H-M   'P 1'
#
loop_
_entity.id
_entity.type
_entity.pdbx_description
1 polymer ?
#
loop_
_entity_poly.entity_id
_entity_poly.type
_entity_poly.pdbx_seq_one_letter_code
_entity_poly.pdbx_strand_id
1 'polypeptide(L)'
;MSLPTLQSIARDSISYPISSLKDNRPLIHSIQTALNRMGFSVGDVTGTWNWNTEQAYRAFAKQQGFPGDELPPRAASLLLRSAAPPAQPAPRSAPVPPPVSAPP
;
A
#
# COMPACT_ATOMS: atom_id res chain seq x y z
N MET A 1 -2.07 23.13 5.02
CA MET A 1 -2.00 22.35 3.77
C MET A 1 -2.14 20.88 4.11
N SER A 2 -3.09 20.17 3.50
CA SER A 2 -3.24 18.72 3.70
C SER A 2 -2.24 17.97 2.82
N LEU A 3 -1.40 17.16 3.45
CA LEU A 3 -0.47 16.27 2.76
C LEU A 3 -1.26 15.15 2.03
N PRO A 4 -0.98 14.85 0.75
CA PRO A 4 -1.69 13.80 0.01
C PRO A 4 -1.43 12.41 0.62
N THR A 5 -2.46 11.57 0.71
CA THR A 5 -2.35 10.20 1.23
C THR A 5 -2.51 9.16 0.12
N LEU A 6 -2.20 7.88 0.40
CA LEU A 6 -2.40 6.79 -0.57
C LEU A 6 -3.85 6.74 -1.07
N GLN A 7 -4.83 7.03 -0.20
CA GLN A 7 -6.24 7.13 -0.57
C GLN A 7 -6.54 8.31 -1.49
N SER A 8 -5.93 9.47 -1.24
CA SER A 8 -6.08 10.65 -2.10
C SER A 8 -5.56 10.34 -3.50
N ILE A 9 -4.35 9.79 -3.59
CA ILE A 9 -3.68 9.47 -4.85
C ILE A 9 -4.45 8.40 -5.62
N ALA A 10 -4.95 7.37 -4.93
CA ALA A 10 -5.78 6.34 -5.55
C ALA A 10 -7.11 6.87 -6.11
N ARG A 11 -7.66 7.97 -5.55
CA ARG A 11 -8.93 8.58 -5.99
C ARG A 11 -8.76 9.66 -7.06
N ASP A 12 -7.70 10.45 -6.98
CA ASP A 12 -7.48 11.65 -7.79
C ASP A 12 -7.11 11.32 -9.26
N SER A 13 -6.71 10.09 -9.54
CA SER A 13 -6.31 9.58 -10.87
C SER A 13 -5.02 10.20 -11.44
N ILE A 14 -4.35 11.10 -10.70
CA ILE A 14 -3.09 11.74 -11.10
C ILE A 14 -1.89 10.96 -10.54
N SER A 15 -0.82 10.87 -11.32
CA SER A 15 0.45 10.30 -10.88
C SER A 15 1.28 11.35 -10.15
N TYR A 16 1.76 11.02 -8.95
CA TYR A 16 2.56 11.93 -8.14
C TYR A 16 4.03 11.56 -8.23
N PRO A 17 4.95 12.48 -8.55
CA PRO A 17 6.37 12.16 -8.54
C PRO A 17 6.81 11.77 -7.13
N ILE A 18 7.68 10.76 -7.02
CA ILE A 18 8.27 10.32 -5.76
C ILE A 18 8.87 11.52 -5.01
N SER A 19 9.43 12.50 -5.74
CA SER A 19 9.93 13.76 -5.19
C SER A 19 8.93 14.54 -4.34
N SER A 20 7.64 14.57 -4.70
CA SER A 20 6.60 15.20 -3.87
C SER A 20 6.19 14.34 -2.67
N LEU A 21 6.42 13.03 -2.75
CA LEU A 21 6.15 12.11 -1.64
C LEU A 21 7.21 12.21 -0.54
N LYS A 22 8.43 12.69 -0.88
CA LYS A 22 9.54 12.94 0.06
C LYS A 22 9.15 13.91 1.17
N ASP A 23 8.32 14.89 0.85
CA ASP A 23 7.75 15.85 1.82
C ASP A 23 6.74 15.20 2.78
N ASN A 24 6.34 13.97 2.49
CA ASN A 24 5.17 13.33 3.06
C ASN A 24 5.53 12.06 3.84
N ARG A 25 6.16 12.27 5.00
CA ARG A 25 6.59 11.20 5.91
C ARG A 25 5.55 10.11 6.21
N PRO A 26 4.27 10.43 6.57
CA PRO A 26 3.28 9.39 6.88
C PRO A 26 2.89 8.55 5.66
N LEU A 27 2.94 9.14 4.46
CA LEU A 27 2.75 8.41 3.23
C LEU A 27 3.90 7.43 2.99
N ILE A 28 5.15 7.89 3.12
CA ILE A 28 6.33 7.03 2.96
C ILE A 28 6.29 5.86 3.93
N HIS A 29 5.90 6.10 5.19
CA HIS A 29 5.73 5.07 6.19
C HIS A 29 4.74 3.98 5.74
N SER A 30 3.62 4.40 5.14
CA SER A 30 2.62 3.49 4.59
C SER A 30 3.15 2.72 3.38
N ILE A 31 3.88 3.38 2.48
CA ILE A 31 4.51 2.75 1.31
C ILE A 31 5.52 1.69 1.74
N GLN A 32 6.41 2.05 2.66
CA GLN A 32 7.43 1.16 3.21
C GLN A 32 6.80 -0.06 3.88
N THR A 33 5.75 0.15 4.68
CA THR A 33 5.00 -0.94 5.32
C THR A 33 4.38 -1.87 4.27
N ALA A 34 3.72 -1.31 3.25
CA ALA A 34 3.12 -2.08 2.17
C ALA A 34 4.16 -2.86 1.35
N LEU A 35 5.29 -2.24 1.01
CA LEU A 35 6.37 -2.88 0.27
C LEU A 35 6.93 -4.08 1.06
N ASN A 36 7.22 -3.92 2.35
CA ASN A 36 7.63 -5.02 3.23
C ASN A 36 6.59 -6.15 3.24
N ARG A 37 5.30 -5.82 3.35
CA ARG A 37 4.19 -6.80 3.30
C ARG A 37 4.11 -7.56 1.98
N MET A 38 4.41 -6.90 0.88
CA MET A 38 4.45 -7.50 -0.46
C MET A 38 5.73 -8.32 -0.72
N GLY A 39 6.68 -8.34 0.24
CA GLY A 39 7.95 -9.05 0.12
C GLY A 39 9.11 -8.21 -0.45
N PHE A 40 8.89 -6.92 -0.69
CA PHE A 40 9.95 -5.99 -1.06
C PHE A 40 10.57 -5.41 0.21
N SER A 41 11.74 -5.92 0.59
CA SER A 41 12.45 -5.44 1.79
C SER A 41 12.90 -3.99 1.63
N VAL A 42 12.22 -3.09 2.35
CA VAL A 42 12.62 -1.66 2.42
C VAL A 42 13.55 -1.36 3.58
N GLY A 43 13.83 -2.35 4.44
CA GLY A 43 14.52 -2.16 5.72
C GLY A 43 13.59 -1.51 6.74
N ASP A 44 14.13 -0.57 7.51
CA ASP A 44 13.39 0.18 8.52
C ASP A 44 12.35 1.13 7.90
N VAL A 45 11.14 1.07 8.44
CA VAL A 45 10.03 1.95 8.08
C VAL A 45 10.22 3.29 8.80
N THR A 46 11.18 4.11 8.37
CA THR A 46 11.49 5.40 9.00
C THR A 46 10.57 6.55 8.57
N GLY A 47 9.76 6.33 7.53
CA GLY A 47 8.98 7.40 6.89
C GLY A 47 9.86 8.37 6.09
N THR A 48 11.05 7.92 5.67
CA THR A 48 11.98 8.68 4.83
C THR A 48 12.27 7.89 3.56
N TRP A 49 12.30 8.57 2.42
CA TRP A 49 12.58 7.91 1.14
C TRP A 49 14.07 7.61 1.02
N ASN A 50 14.46 6.39 1.40
CA ASN A 50 15.85 5.92 1.39
C ASN A 50 16.14 5.11 0.11
N TRP A 51 17.42 4.89 -0.20
CA TRP A 51 17.84 4.04 -1.32
C TRP A 51 17.19 2.65 -1.33
N ASN A 52 17.09 2.01 -0.16
CA ASN A 52 16.46 0.70 -0.03
C ASN A 52 14.96 0.74 -0.38
N THR A 53 14.27 1.81 0.03
CA THR A 53 12.86 2.05 -0.32
C THR A 53 12.70 2.31 -1.81
N GLU A 54 13.62 3.08 -2.40
CA GLU A 54 13.61 3.36 -3.83
C GLU A 54 13.81 2.09 -4.67
N GLN A 55 14.78 1.24 -4.30
CA GLN A 55 15.00 -0.04 -4.99
C GLN A 55 13.78 -0.96 -4.89
N ALA A 56 13.21 -1.10 -3.69
CA ALA A 56 11.99 -1.86 -3.46
C ALA A 56 10.81 -1.31 -4.28
N TYR A 57 10.63 0.01 -4.28
CA TYR A 57 9.58 0.66 -5.04
C TYR A 57 9.78 0.51 -6.55
N ARG A 58 11.00 0.67 -7.06
CA ARG A 58 11.33 0.45 -8.48
C ARG A 58 11.07 -0.99 -8.90
N ALA A 59 11.40 -1.97 -8.05
CA ALA A 59 11.10 -3.37 -8.32
C ALA A 59 9.59 -3.62 -8.37
N PHE A 60 8.85 -3.07 -7.41
CA PHE A 60 7.39 -3.11 -7.39
C PHE A 60 6.77 -2.44 -8.63
N ALA A 61 7.24 -1.24 -8.99
CA ALA A 61 6.77 -0.51 -10.15
C ALA A 61 7.04 -1.26 -11.46
N LYS A 62 8.22 -1.85 -11.60
CA LYS A 62 8.58 -2.69 -12.73
C LYS A 62 7.70 -3.94 -12.84
N GLN A 63 7.39 -4.59 -11.71
CA GLN A 63 6.48 -5.75 -11.66
C GLN A 63 5.06 -5.39 -12.10
N GLN A 64 4.62 -4.16 -11.80
CA GLN A 64 3.28 -3.69 -12.12
C GLN A 64 3.18 -2.94 -13.46
N GLY A 65 4.30 -2.66 -14.13
CA GLY A 65 4.35 -2.05 -15.45
C GLY A 65 4.23 -0.51 -15.48
N PHE A 66 4.67 0.20 -14.44
CA PHE A 66 4.66 1.67 -14.39
C PHE A 66 6.01 2.26 -13.94
N PRO A 67 6.23 3.58 -14.06
CA PRO A 67 7.52 4.18 -13.76
C PRO A 67 7.82 4.15 -12.26
N GLY A 68 9.06 3.84 -11.89
CA GLY A 68 9.49 3.78 -10.49
C GLY A 68 9.84 5.14 -9.87
N ASP A 69 9.72 6.23 -10.62
CA ASP A 69 9.98 7.61 -10.15
C ASP A 69 8.69 8.39 -9.84
N GLU A 70 7.53 7.78 -10.10
CA GLU A 70 6.22 8.34 -9.79
C GLU A 70 5.32 7.27 -9.17
N LEU A 71 4.36 7.72 -8.38
CA LEU A 71 3.35 6.92 -7.73
C LEU A 71 2.01 7.15 -8.44
N PRO A 72 1.67 6.29 -9.41
CA PRO A 72 0.39 6.36 -10.06
C PRO A 72 -0.73 5.93 -9.09
N PRO A 73 -1.98 6.34 -9.37
CA PRO A 73 -3.17 5.96 -8.59
C PRO A 73 -3.28 4.43 -8.43
N ARG A 74 -2.90 3.68 -9.47
CA ARG A 74 -2.90 2.21 -9.47
C ARG A 74 -1.92 1.64 -8.46
N ALA A 75 -0.71 2.17 -8.41
CA ALA A 75 0.31 1.81 -7.42
C ALA A 75 -0.16 2.13 -6.00
N ALA A 76 -0.70 3.34 -5.80
CA ALA A 76 -1.22 3.79 -4.52
C ALA A 76 -2.36 2.90 -4.01
N SER A 77 -3.24 2.44 -4.92
CA SER A 77 -4.33 1.50 -4.60
C SER A 77 -3.81 0.15 -4.08
N LEU A 78 -2.76 -0.38 -4.71
CA LEU A 78 -2.12 -1.64 -4.32
C LEU A 78 -1.39 -1.50 -2.98
N LEU A 79 -0.65 -0.42 -2.80
CA LEU A 79 0.04 -0.12 -1.56
C LEU A 79 -0.97 0.11 -0.42
N LEU A 80 -2.06 0.81 -0.67
CA LEU A 80 -3.15 1.02 0.30
C LEU A 80 -3.76 -0.31 0.75
N ARG A 81 -4.04 -1.21 -0.21
CA ARG A 81 -4.57 -2.56 0.06
C ARG A 81 -3.61 -3.40 0.92
N SER A 82 -2.31 -3.16 0.75
CA SER A 82 -1.23 -3.91 1.41
C SER A 82 -0.82 -3.32 2.76
N ALA A 83 -0.91 -1.99 2.91
CA ALA A 83 -0.63 -1.23 4.14
C ALA A 83 -1.79 -1.26 5.12
N ALA A 84 -3.03 -1.42 4.63
CA ALA A 84 -4.14 -1.70 5.51
C ALA A 84 -3.82 -3.00 6.28
N PRO A 85 -4.07 -3.07 7.60
CA PRO A 85 -4.26 -4.38 8.22
C PRO A 85 -5.30 -5.13 7.38
N PRO A 86 -5.31 -6.47 7.34
CA PRO A 86 -6.43 -7.16 6.71
C PRO A 86 -7.68 -6.64 7.39
N ALA A 87 -8.38 -5.72 6.74
CA ALA A 87 -9.80 -5.69 6.84
C ALA A 87 -10.14 -7.11 6.40
N GLN A 88 -10.44 -7.95 7.39
CA GLN A 88 -11.34 -9.06 7.20
C GLN A 88 -12.31 -8.63 6.11
N PRO A 89 -12.50 -9.43 5.05
CA PRO A 89 -13.45 -9.10 4.00
C PRO A 89 -14.69 -8.60 4.75
N ALA A 90 -15.06 -7.32 4.56
CA ALA A 90 -16.20 -6.77 5.26
C ALA A 90 -17.31 -7.82 5.09
N PRO A 91 -17.86 -8.38 6.18
CA PRO A 91 -18.83 -9.45 6.06
C PRO A 91 -19.94 -8.88 5.20
N ARG A 92 -19.98 -9.35 3.97
CA ARG A 92 -21.13 -9.24 3.10
C ARG A 92 -22.22 -9.88 3.94
N SER A 93 -23.14 -9.08 4.48
CA SER A 93 -24.07 -9.57 5.48
C SER A 93 -24.74 -10.87 5.01
N ALA A 94 -24.62 -11.88 5.89
CA ALA A 94 -25.37 -13.13 6.06
C ALA A 94 -24.88 -14.39 5.32
N PRO A 95 -25.07 -15.62 5.89
CA PRO A 95 -25.46 -15.99 7.26
C PRO A 95 -24.36 -16.79 7.97
N VAL A 96 -24.47 -16.94 9.28
CA VAL A 96 -23.80 -18.01 10.02
C VAL A 96 -24.26 -19.34 9.41
N PRO A 97 -23.42 -20.22 8.83
CA PRO A 97 -23.77 -21.62 8.84
C PRO A 97 -23.65 -22.07 10.31
N PRO A 98 -24.72 -22.55 10.96
CA PRO A 98 -24.54 -23.24 12.23
C PRO A 98 -23.59 -24.42 12.00
N PRO A 99 -22.70 -24.74 12.94
CA PRO A 99 -22.02 -26.03 12.88
C PRO A 99 -23.08 -27.13 13.02
N VAL A 100 -23.48 -27.74 11.91
CA VAL A 100 -24.08 -29.07 11.93
C VAL A 100 -22.94 -30.03 12.22
N SER A 101 -22.89 -30.55 13.45
CA SER A 101 -22.47 -31.93 13.76
C SER A 101 -22.71 -32.23 15.25
N ALA A 102 -23.77 -33.01 15.51
CA ALA A 102 -23.76 -34.08 16.52
C ALA A 102 -22.64 -35.11 16.19
N PRO A 103 -22.22 -36.13 17.00
CA PRO A 103 -22.81 -36.78 18.19
C PRO A 103 -21.69 -37.12 19.27
N PRO A 104 -21.64 -38.20 20.11
CA PRO A 104 -22.41 -39.47 20.20
C PRO A 104 -23.70 -39.40 21.03
#